data_AF-A0A2E3YAZ7-F1
#
_entry.id   AF-A0A2E3YAZ7-F1
#
_cell.length_a   1.000
_cell.length_b   1.000
_cell.length_c   1.000
_cell.angle_alpha   90.00
_cell.angle_beta   90.00
_cell.angle_gamma   90.00
#
_symmetry.space_group_name_H-M   'P 1'
#
loop_
_entity.id
_entity.type
_entity.pdbx_description
1 polymer ?
#
loop_
_entity_poly.entity_id
_entity_poly.type
_entity_poly.pdbx_seq_one_letter_code
_entity_poly.pdbx_strand_id
1 'polypeptide(L)'
;MARRLRRNPDGTPATTNLNDILTEAASADAIRHLPGKGQPLDLHGYFHADPEQRVAGRLIRDNDILPQPLQDRRDAEIHREQVSALIEKTRLELSVRRFNIEQLGACLAPSEPQTDTPAYMKHGLVSVLPGAQHAAAHELDHAVTEYASRRRQAHQRVREAAEKAYEAARGLNEQVMLSRHLPAGLQVIGVRVDTFLGQFDEAIPDLPALPASFVVAPSSGRVSGWRRLLHALSRRP
;
A
#
# COMPACT_ATOMS: atom_id res chain seq x y z
N MET A 1 33.29 25.79 54.89
CA MET A 1 34.34 25.89 53.84
C MET A 1 33.68 25.70 52.48
N ALA A 2 33.61 26.75 51.65
CA ALA A 2 32.89 26.71 50.38
C ALA A 2 33.75 26.06 49.27
N ARG A 3 33.31 24.91 48.76
CA ARG A 3 33.94 24.23 47.61
C ARG A 3 33.54 24.97 46.33
N ARG A 4 34.50 25.65 45.69
CA ARG A 4 34.28 26.33 44.40
C ARG A 4 34.06 25.27 43.32
N LEU A 5 32.85 25.22 42.76
CA LEU A 5 32.51 24.41 41.58
C LEU A 5 33.27 24.94 40.36
N ARG A 6 34.05 24.08 39.71
CA ARG A 6 34.71 24.40 38.43
C ARG A 6 33.63 24.49 37.34
N ARG A 7 33.64 25.60 36.58
CA ARG A 7 32.75 25.84 35.44
C ARG A 7 33.54 25.72 34.13
N ASN A 8 32.89 25.24 33.09
CA ASN A 8 33.39 25.29 31.72
C ASN A 8 33.36 26.74 31.20
N PRO A 9 34.10 27.09 30.13
CA PRO A 9 34.12 28.44 29.55
C PRO A 9 32.73 28.94 29.12
N ASP A 10 31.78 28.04 28.84
CA ASP A 10 30.39 28.35 28.48
C ASP A 10 29.45 28.52 29.69
N GLY A 11 29.99 28.54 30.91
CA GLY A 11 29.22 28.80 32.14
C GLY A 11 28.46 27.61 32.73
N THR A 12 28.45 26.45 32.04
CA THR A 12 27.84 25.22 32.55
C THR A 12 28.73 24.53 33.60
N PRO A 13 28.14 23.95 34.67
CA PRO A 13 28.90 23.18 35.66
C PRO A 13 29.43 21.90 35.00
N ALA A 14 30.72 21.59 35.19
CA ALA A 14 31.32 20.39 34.65
C ALA A 14 30.77 19.13 35.36
N THR A 15 29.88 18.40 34.70
CA THR A 15 29.29 17.16 35.22
C THR A 15 30.31 16.03 35.10
N THR A 16 30.92 15.61 36.21
CA THR A 16 31.88 14.49 36.21
C THR A 16 31.57 13.40 37.22
N ASN A 17 30.44 13.45 37.92
CA ASN A 17 30.09 12.42 38.88
C ASN A 17 28.70 11.85 38.63
N LEU A 18 28.66 10.52 38.50
CA LEU A 18 27.45 9.74 38.20
C LEU A 18 26.39 9.93 39.30
N ASN A 19 26.83 10.16 40.53
CA ASN A 19 25.96 10.49 41.65
C ASN A 19 25.26 11.85 41.47
N ASP A 20 25.93 12.86 40.89
CA ASP A 20 25.33 14.19 40.69
C ASP A 20 24.21 14.10 39.63
N ILE A 21 24.43 13.33 38.56
CA ILE A 21 23.45 13.03 37.51
C ILE A 21 22.23 12.30 38.09
N LEU A 22 22.45 11.34 38.99
CA LEU A 22 21.36 10.61 39.65
C LEU A 22 20.56 11.48 40.62
N THR A 23 21.20 12.38 41.38
CA THR A 23 20.49 13.35 42.22
C THR A 23 19.73 14.39 41.42
N GLU A 24 20.22 14.80 40.25
CA GLU A 24 19.51 15.72 39.35
C GLU A 24 18.29 15.03 38.71
N ALA A 25 18.43 13.78 38.29
CA ALA A 25 17.31 12.97 37.79
C ALA A 25 16.26 12.64 38.87
N ALA A 26 16.67 12.54 40.13
CA ALA A 26 15.78 12.35 41.28
C ALA A 26 15.15 13.66 41.80
N SER A 27 15.52 14.81 41.25
CA SER A 27 14.93 16.10 41.64
C SER A 27 13.45 16.16 41.24
N ALA A 28 12.64 16.81 42.09
CA ALA A 28 11.19 16.86 41.94
C ALA A 28 10.72 17.46 40.60
N ASP A 29 11.54 18.30 39.95
CA ASP A 29 11.22 18.89 38.65
C ASP A 29 11.45 17.93 37.47
N ALA A 30 12.46 17.05 37.52
CA ALA A 30 12.62 15.99 36.52
C ALA A 30 11.50 14.94 36.62
N ILE A 31 11.03 14.65 37.85
CA ILE A 31 9.93 13.70 38.12
C ILE A 31 8.58 14.24 37.60
N ARG A 32 8.37 15.57 37.61
CA ARG A 32 7.16 16.23 37.10
C ARG A 32 7.02 16.16 35.56
N HIS A 33 8.09 15.89 34.85
CA HIS A 33 8.12 15.80 33.38
C HIS A 33 8.20 14.36 32.86
N LEU A 34 8.02 13.36 33.74
CA LEU A 34 7.96 11.96 33.31
C LEU A 34 6.65 11.67 32.55
N PRO A 35 6.72 11.08 31.35
CA PRO A 35 5.53 10.72 30.58
C PRO A 35 4.75 9.66 31.36
N GLY A 36 3.51 9.99 31.76
CA GLY A 36 2.60 9.08 32.48
C GLY A 36 2.17 9.53 33.88
N LYS A 37 2.86 10.50 34.51
CA LYS A 37 2.32 11.22 35.67
C LYS A 37 1.79 12.57 35.19
N GLY A 38 0.60 12.51 34.59
CA GLY A 38 -0.10 13.66 34.04
C GLY A 38 -0.16 14.80 35.05
N GLN A 39 0.10 16.02 34.57
CA GLN A 39 -0.35 17.20 35.30
C GLN A 39 -1.84 17.00 35.64
N PRO A 40 -2.27 17.34 36.88
CA PRO A 40 -3.68 17.29 37.21
C PRO A 40 -4.45 18.06 36.14
N LEU A 41 -5.48 17.43 35.56
CA LEU A 41 -6.29 18.03 34.52
C LEU A 41 -6.84 19.36 35.08
N ASP A 42 -6.39 20.48 34.54
CA ASP A 42 -6.85 21.79 34.99
C ASP A 42 -8.28 22.00 34.48
N LEU A 43 -9.24 21.54 35.29
CA LEU A 43 -10.67 21.71 35.04
C LEU A 43 -11.14 23.14 35.32
N HIS A 44 -10.30 23.99 35.91
CA HIS A 44 -10.69 25.34 36.33
C HIS A 44 -11.06 26.21 35.13
N GLY A 45 -10.34 26.06 34.01
CA GLY A 45 -10.71 26.68 32.73
C GLY A 45 -11.98 26.12 32.09
N TYR A 46 -12.33 24.86 32.37
CA TYR A 46 -13.55 24.23 31.87
C TYR A 46 -14.81 24.74 32.59
N PHE A 47 -14.70 24.99 33.90
CA PHE A 47 -15.79 25.56 34.71
C PHE A 47 -15.93 27.09 34.56
N HIS A 48 -14.90 27.78 34.06
CA HIS A 48 -14.92 29.21 33.77
C HIS A 48 -15.09 29.55 32.28
N ALA A 49 -15.47 28.58 31.44
CA ALA A 49 -15.86 28.87 30.06
C ALA A 49 -16.98 29.93 30.06
N ASP A 50 -16.76 31.01 29.31
CA ASP A 50 -17.69 32.13 29.21
C ASP A 50 -19.11 31.61 28.89
N PRO A 51 -20.18 32.27 29.37
CA PRO A 51 -21.56 31.84 29.10
C PRO A 51 -21.81 31.57 27.61
N GLU A 52 -21.22 32.39 26.75
CA GLU A 52 -21.26 32.27 25.30
C GLU A 52 -20.55 31.00 24.79
N GLN A 53 -19.40 30.63 25.35
CA GLN A 53 -18.68 29.41 24.99
C GLN A 53 -19.44 28.14 25.42
N ARG A 54 -20.14 28.20 26.55
CA ARG A 54 -21.00 27.09 27.00
C ARG A 54 -22.20 26.92 26.09
N VAL A 55 -22.85 28.01 25.67
CA VAL A 55 -23.95 27.97 24.70
C VAL A 55 -23.46 27.50 23.33
N ALA A 56 -22.32 28.01 22.85
CA ALA A 56 -21.70 27.56 21.60
C ALA A 56 -21.35 26.07 21.64
N GLY A 57 -20.73 25.58 22.72
CA GLY A 57 -20.43 24.17 22.90
C GLY A 57 -21.68 23.30 22.97
N ARG A 58 -22.78 23.81 23.52
CA ARG A 58 -24.09 23.14 23.52
C ARG A 58 -24.69 23.10 22.11
N LEU A 59 -24.68 24.21 21.39
CA LEU A 59 -25.16 24.29 20.00
C LEU A 59 -24.38 23.37 19.06
N ILE A 60 -23.06 23.32 19.20
CA ILE A 60 -22.20 22.41 18.43
C ILE A 60 -22.58 20.95 18.70
N ARG A 61 -22.79 20.60 19.97
CA ARG A 61 -23.19 19.24 20.39
C ARG A 61 -24.61 18.89 19.95
N ASP A 62 -25.55 19.82 20.08
CA ASP A 62 -26.98 19.58 19.83
C ASP A 62 -27.30 19.52 18.32
N ASN A 63 -26.41 20.02 17.46
CA ASN A 63 -26.58 20.03 16.00
C ASN A 63 -25.63 19.07 15.27
N ASP A 64 -24.86 18.22 15.97
CA ASP A 64 -23.86 17.30 15.39
C ASP A 64 -22.87 17.99 14.42
N ILE A 65 -22.55 19.27 14.65
CA ILE A 65 -21.66 20.05 13.77
C ILE A 65 -20.22 19.77 14.19
N LEU A 66 -19.44 19.09 13.35
CA LEU A 66 -18.00 19.00 13.57
C LEU A 66 -17.32 20.33 13.21
N PRO A 67 -16.41 20.84 14.06
CA PRO A 67 -15.52 21.93 13.67
C PRO A 67 -14.73 21.56 12.41
N GLN A 68 -14.56 22.52 11.49
CA GLN A 68 -13.91 22.29 10.20
C GLN A 68 -12.57 21.52 10.29
N PRO A 69 -11.63 21.86 11.21
CA PRO A 69 -10.36 21.13 11.29
C PRO A 69 -10.52 19.64 11.67
N LEU A 70 -11.56 19.30 12.43
CA LEU A 70 -11.88 17.92 12.78
C LEU A 70 -12.57 17.20 11.62
N GLN A 71 -13.36 17.92 10.82
CA GLN A 71 -13.96 17.39 9.60
C GLN A 71 -12.87 17.09 8.56
N ASP A 72 -11.96 18.02 8.32
CA ASP A 72 -10.82 17.85 7.40
C ASP A 72 -9.94 16.66 7.83
N ARG A 73 -9.73 16.49 9.15
CA ARG A 73 -9.03 15.31 9.69
C ARG A 73 -9.77 14.02 9.37
N ARG A 74 -11.07 13.97 9.63
CA ARG A 74 -11.90 12.80 9.35
C ARG A 74 -11.87 12.48 7.85
N ASP A 75 -11.97 13.47 6.99
CA ASP A 75 -11.95 13.27 5.54
C ASP A 75 -10.59 12.74 5.06
N ALA A 76 -9.48 13.26 5.59
CA ALA A 76 -8.14 12.73 5.32
C ALA A 76 -7.97 11.28 5.79
N GLU A 77 -8.51 10.93 6.97
CA GLU A 77 -8.52 9.55 7.49
C GLU A 77 -9.38 8.62 6.61
N ILE A 78 -10.55 9.09 6.16
CA ILE A 78 -11.42 8.34 5.23
C ILE A 78 -10.68 8.07 3.92
N HIS A 79 -9.98 9.05 3.34
CA HIS A 79 -9.19 8.81 2.12
C HIS A 79 -8.08 7.80 2.35
N ARG A 80 -7.39 7.86 3.49
CA ARG A 80 -6.38 6.88 3.89
C ARG A 80 -6.97 5.46 3.95
N GLU A 81 -8.12 5.32 4.58
CA GLU A 81 -8.84 4.03 4.69
C GLU A 81 -9.33 3.53 3.33
N GLN A 82 -9.84 4.41 2.47
CA GLN A 82 -10.27 4.07 1.12
C GLN A 82 -9.14 3.45 0.28
N VAL A 83 -7.92 3.97 0.42
CA VAL A 83 -6.73 3.39 -0.25
C VAL A 83 -6.47 1.97 0.28
N SER A 84 -6.48 1.78 1.59
CA SER A 84 -6.26 0.45 2.20
C SER A 84 -7.34 -0.56 1.80
N ALA A 85 -8.61 -0.12 1.77
CA ALA A 85 -9.73 -0.94 1.34
C ALA A 85 -9.65 -1.29 -0.16
N LEU A 86 -9.16 -0.37 -0.99
CA LEU A 86 -8.93 -0.62 -2.42
C LEU A 86 -7.84 -1.67 -2.63
N ILE A 87 -6.74 -1.62 -1.87
CA ILE A 87 -5.67 -2.62 -1.90
C ILE A 87 -6.24 -4.00 -1.54
N GLU A 88 -6.93 -4.12 -0.40
CA GLU A 88 -7.50 -5.40 0.05
C GLU A 88 -8.56 -5.95 -0.92
N LYS A 89 -9.43 -5.08 -1.45
CA LYS A 89 -10.40 -5.48 -2.48
C LYS A 89 -9.70 -6.04 -3.72
N THR A 90 -8.65 -5.36 -4.19
CA THR A 90 -7.90 -5.78 -5.36
C THR A 90 -7.16 -7.09 -5.10
N ARG A 91 -6.59 -7.25 -3.89
CA ARG A 91 -5.92 -8.47 -3.46
C ARG A 91 -6.86 -9.67 -3.53
N LEU A 92 -8.10 -9.53 -3.05
CA LEU A 92 -9.11 -10.58 -3.12
C LEU A 92 -9.54 -10.89 -4.56
N GLU A 93 -9.69 -9.89 -5.42
CA GLU A 93 -10.03 -10.12 -6.84
C GLU A 93 -8.90 -10.86 -7.57
N LEU A 94 -7.65 -10.42 -7.35
CA LEU A 94 -6.48 -10.95 -8.03
C LEU A 94 -6.01 -12.29 -7.45
N SER A 95 -6.31 -12.62 -6.19
CA SER A 95 -5.98 -13.93 -5.60
C SER A 95 -6.74 -15.07 -6.28
N VAL A 96 -8.02 -14.88 -6.58
CA VAL A 96 -8.83 -15.87 -7.32
C VAL A 96 -8.26 -16.12 -8.71
N ARG A 97 -7.85 -15.05 -9.40
CA ARG A 97 -7.23 -15.16 -10.74
C ARG A 97 -5.88 -15.83 -10.68
N ARG A 98 -5.05 -15.47 -9.70
CA ARG A 98 -3.75 -16.10 -9.48
C ARG A 98 -3.89 -17.59 -9.21
N PHE A 99 -4.85 -17.99 -8.38
CA PHE A 99 -5.16 -19.40 -8.16
C PHE A 99 -5.52 -20.11 -9.47
N ASN A 100 -6.39 -19.51 -10.30
CA ASN A 100 -6.74 -20.09 -11.60
C ASN A 100 -5.53 -20.22 -12.53
N ILE A 101 -4.63 -19.23 -12.56
CA ILE A 101 -3.38 -19.27 -13.33
C ILE A 101 -2.48 -20.42 -12.83
N GLU A 102 -2.35 -20.58 -11.52
CA GLU A 102 -1.56 -21.66 -10.91
C GLU A 102 -2.15 -23.04 -11.25
N GLN A 103 -3.48 -23.18 -11.23
CA GLN A 103 -4.17 -24.42 -11.66
C GLN A 103 -3.94 -24.72 -13.15
N LEU A 104 -4.08 -23.71 -14.02
CA LEU A 104 -3.81 -23.86 -15.46
C LEU A 104 -2.35 -24.23 -15.73
N GLY A 105 -1.42 -23.63 -14.99
CA GLY A 105 0.01 -23.96 -15.04
C GLY A 105 0.28 -25.40 -14.59
N ALA A 106 -0.35 -25.87 -13.51
CA ALA A 106 -0.23 -27.24 -13.03
C ALA A 106 -0.75 -28.28 -14.04
N CYS A 107 -1.85 -27.97 -14.76
CA CYS A 107 -2.38 -28.83 -15.83
C CYS A 107 -1.43 -28.95 -17.04
N LEU A 108 -0.55 -27.96 -17.24
CA LEU A 108 0.43 -27.93 -18.33
C LEU A 108 1.82 -28.40 -17.90
N ALA A 109 2.09 -28.48 -16.60
CA ALA A 109 3.35 -28.98 -16.08
C ALA A 109 3.47 -30.47 -16.44
N PRO A 110 4.57 -30.89 -17.11
CA PRO A 110 4.79 -32.30 -17.36
C PRO A 110 4.92 -33.04 -16.01
N SER A 111 4.13 -34.09 -15.81
CA SER A 111 4.28 -34.98 -14.67
C SER A 111 5.62 -35.73 -14.78
N GLU A 112 6.63 -35.21 -14.06
CA GLU A 112 7.93 -35.82 -13.71
C GLU A 112 9.00 -36.06 -14.81
N PRO A 113 10.30 -36.11 -14.41
CA PRO A 113 11.43 -36.03 -15.34
C PRO A 113 11.61 -37.33 -16.11
N GLN A 114 11.63 -37.25 -17.44
CA GLN A 114 12.04 -38.37 -18.27
C GLN A 114 13.55 -38.59 -18.13
N THR A 115 13.91 -39.39 -17.13
CA THR A 115 15.15 -40.16 -17.10
C THR A 115 15.24 -41.01 -18.38
N ASP A 116 16.43 -40.98 -18.99
CA ASP A 116 16.93 -41.90 -20.03
C ASP A 116 16.17 -41.95 -21.38
N THR A 117 16.37 -40.94 -22.22
CA THR A 117 16.38 -41.13 -23.68
C THR A 117 17.66 -40.59 -24.30
N PRO A 118 18.37 -41.37 -25.15
CA PRO A 118 19.67 -41.00 -25.68
C PRO A 118 19.60 -39.83 -26.68
N ALA A 119 20.68 -39.04 -26.69
CA ALA A 119 20.81 -37.71 -27.28
C ALA A 119 20.63 -37.59 -28.82
N TYR A 120 20.24 -38.65 -29.54
CA TYR A 120 20.09 -38.61 -31.00
C TYR A 120 18.67 -38.27 -31.51
N MET A 121 17.69 -38.06 -30.62
CA MET A 121 16.38 -37.46 -30.96
C MET A 121 16.32 -35.94 -30.73
N LYS A 122 17.46 -35.29 -30.47
CA LYS A 122 17.58 -33.82 -30.23
C LYS A 122 17.44 -32.95 -31.49
N HIS A 123 16.92 -33.50 -32.59
CA HIS A 123 16.70 -32.74 -33.83
C HIS A 123 15.20 -32.55 -34.11
N GLY A 124 14.74 -31.31 -33.92
CA GLY A 124 13.71 -30.73 -34.81
C GLY A 124 12.24 -30.94 -34.47
N LEU A 125 11.88 -31.46 -33.30
CA LEU A 125 10.47 -31.47 -32.89
C LEU A 125 10.15 -30.17 -32.17
N VAL A 126 9.68 -29.19 -32.94
CA VAL A 126 8.70 -28.22 -32.47
C VAL A 126 7.67 -29.02 -31.68
N SER A 127 7.62 -28.80 -30.37
CA SER A 127 6.69 -29.47 -29.47
C SER A 127 5.28 -29.06 -29.86
N VAL A 128 4.70 -29.79 -30.82
CA VAL A 128 3.27 -29.74 -31.08
C VAL A 128 2.64 -30.45 -29.89
N LEU A 129 2.37 -29.68 -28.85
CA LEU A 129 1.48 -30.07 -27.78
C LEU A 129 0.21 -30.70 -28.41
N PRO A 130 -0.39 -31.78 -27.89
CA PRO A 130 -1.70 -32.23 -28.31
C PRO A 130 -2.70 -31.04 -28.34
N GLY A 131 -3.71 -31.06 -29.21
CA GLY A 131 -4.60 -29.90 -29.42
C GLY A 131 -5.21 -29.31 -28.14
N ALA A 132 -5.46 -30.14 -27.12
CA ALA A 132 -5.93 -29.71 -25.80
C ALA A 132 -4.87 -28.95 -24.98
N GLN A 133 -3.60 -29.32 -25.09
CA GLN A 133 -2.48 -28.65 -24.40
C GLN A 133 -2.13 -27.30 -25.07
N HIS A 134 -2.35 -27.13 -26.38
CA HIS A 134 -2.26 -25.81 -27.03
C HIS A 134 -3.37 -24.85 -26.58
N ALA A 135 -4.61 -25.34 -26.46
CA ALA A 135 -5.72 -24.52 -25.98
C ALA A 135 -5.47 -24.05 -24.55
N ALA A 136 -5.06 -24.96 -23.65
CA ALA A 136 -4.69 -24.62 -22.28
C ALA A 136 -3.50 -23.65 -22.20
N ALA A 137 -2.50 -23.77 -23.08
CA ALA A 137 -1.37 -22.83 -23.12
C ALA A 137 -1.80 -21.41 -23.57
N HIS A 138 -2.68 -21.30 -24.55
CA HIS A 138 -3.27 -20.01 -24.94
C HIS A 138 -4.14 -19.40 -23.84
N GLU A 139 -4.92 -20.22 -23.13
CA GLU A 139 -5.71 -19.78 -21.98
C GLU A 139 -4.82 -19.28 -20.84
N LEU A 140 -3.71 -19.96 -20.57
CA LEU A 140 -2.72 -19.54 -19.58
C LEU A 140 -2.07 -18.19 -19.97
N ASP A 141 -1.64 -18.04 -21.22
CA ASP A 141 -1.05 -16.78 -21.72
C ASP A 141 -2.05 -15.62 -21.64
N HIS A 142 -3.29 -15.85 -22.05
CA HIS A 142 -4.37 -14.87 -21.89
C HIS A 142 -4.62 -14.52 -20.41
N ALA A 143 -4.65 -15.52 -19.52
CA ALA A 143 -4.88 -15.29 -18.09
C ALA A 143 -3.74 -14.49 -17.43
N VAL A 144 -2.47 -14.78 -17.77
CA VAL A 144 -1.30 -14.05 -17.27
C VAL A 144 -1.26 -12.63 -17.80
N THR A 145 -1.52 -12.42 -19.09
CA THR A 145 -1.56 -11.07 -19.69
C THR A 145 -2.72 -10.23 -19.12
N GLU A 146 -3.90 -10.84 -18.91
CA GLU A 146 -5.03 -10.18 -18.26
C GLU A 146 -4.71 -9.81 -16.81
N TYR A 147 -4.09 -10.72 -16.05
CA TYR A 147 -3.63 -10.45 -14.68
C TYR A 147 -2.67 -9.25 -14.63
N ALA A 148 -1.63 -9.26 -15.47
CA ALA A 148 -0.64 -8.18 -15.52
C ALA A 148 -1.26 -6.83 -15.94
N SER A 149 -2.24 -6.85 -16.85
CA SER A 149 -2.99 -5.65 -17.24
C SER A 149 -3.82 -5.10 -16.07
N ARG A 150 -4.59 -5.97 -15.39
CA ARG A 150 -5.42 -5.60 -14.24
C ARG A 150 -4.58 -5.10 -13.07
N ARG A 151 -3.46 -5.78 -12.77
CA ARG A 151 -2.52 -5.35 -11.72
C ARG A 151 -2.00 -3.94 -12.00
N ARG A 152 -1.56 -3.66 -13.23
CA ARG A 152 -1.11 -2.31 -13.63
C ARG A 152 -2.21 -1.25 -13.48
N GLN A 153 -3.42 -1.55 -13.92
CA GLN A 153 -4.56 -0.63 -13.75
C GLN A 153 -4.89 -0.39 -12.27
N ALA A 154 -4.85 -1.44 -11.45
CA ALA A 154 -5.11 -1.33 -10.02
C ALA A 154 -4.01 -0.55 -9.29
N HIS A 155 -2.74 -0.79 -9.65
CA HIS A 155 -1.60 -0.02 -9.14
C HIS A 155 -1.77 1.47 -9.44
N GLN A 156 -2.19 1.83 -10.66
CA GLN A 156 -2.47 3.22 -11.02
C GLN A 156 -3.63 3.82 -10.20
N ARG A 157 -4.72 3.07 -9.99
CA ARG A 157 -5.85 3.52 -9.15
C ARG A 157 -5.44 3.74 -7.69
N VAL A 158 -4.60 2.84 -7.14
CA VAL A 158 -4.06 2.99 -5.78
C VAL A 158 -3.16 4.21 -5.71
N ARG A 159 -2.33 4.46 -6.71
CA ARG A 159 -1.52 5.67 -6.81
C ARG A 159 -2.37 6.93 -6.75
N GLU A 160 -3.37 7.04 -7.61
CA GLU A 160 -4.26 8.20 -7.67
C GLU A 160 -5.04 8.41 -6.37
N ALA A 161 -5.51 7.33 -5.74
CA ALA A 161 -6.18 7.39 -4.44
C ALA A 161 -5.22 7.82 -3.32
N ALA A 162 -3.98 7.33 -3.34
CA ALA A 162 -2.95 7.67 -2.37
C ALA A 162 -2.48 9.12 -2.52
N GLU A 163 -2.38 9.64 -3.74
CA GLU A 163 -2.09 11.04 -4.02
C GLU A 163 -3.19 11.95 -3.44
N LYS A 164 -4.46 11.61 -3.65
CA LYS A 164 -5.59 12.34 -3.02
C LYS A 164 -5.55 12.31 -1.49
N ALA A 165 -5.28 11.15 -0.91
CA ALA A 165 -5.13 11.02 0.54
C ALA A 165 -3.97 11.87 1.06
N TYR A 166 -2.84 11.86 0.35
CA TYR A 166 -1.66 12.64 0.69
C TYR A 166 -1.91 14.14 0.62
N GLU A 167 -2.57 14.63 -0.44
CA GLU A 167 -2.92 16.05 -0.58
C GLU A 167 -3.87 16.51 0.54
N ALA A 168 -4.89 15.72 0.87
CA ALA A 168 -5.80 16.01 1.97
C ALA A 168 -5.08 16.08 3.32
N ALA A 169 -4.23 15.09 3.62
CA ALA A 169 -3.43 15.07 4.84
C ALA A 169 -2.41 16.22 4.89
N ARG A 170 -1.78 16.54 3.75
CA ARG A 170 -0.82 17.64 3.63
C ARG A 170 -1.48 18.98 3.91
N GLY A 171 -2.61 19.27 3.27
CA GLY A 171 -3.33 20.53 3.45
C GLY A 171 -3.72 20.76 4.91
N LEU A 172 -4.24 19.73 5.58
CA LEU A 172 -4.54 19.78 7.01
C LEU A 172 -3.27 19.99 7.85
N ASN A 173 -2.21 19.23 7.59
CA ASN A 173 -0.96 19.33 8.35
C ASN A 173 -0.31 20.70 8.22
N GLU A 174 -0.37 21.32 7.03
CA GLU A 174 0.09 22.69 6.78
C GLU A 174 -0.75 23.71 7.57
N GLN A 175 -2.08 23.57 7.58
CA GLN A 175 -2.95 24.43 8.40
C GLN A 175 -2.63 24.32 9.90
N VAL A 176 -2.40 23.10 10.40
CA VAL A 176 -2.02 22.87 11.80
C VAL A 176 -0.65 23.48 12.12
N MET A 177 0.32 23.39 11.20
CA MET A 177 1.66 23.98 11.37
C MET A 177 1.66 25.51 11.35
N LEU A 178 0.82 26.13 10.51
CA LEU A 178 0.75 27.58 10.37
C LEU A 178 -0.15 28.23 11.44
N SER A 179 -1.07 27.47 12.03
CA SER A 179 -1.98 27.97 13.06
C SER A 179 -1.34 27.98 14.45
N ARG A 180 -1.55 29.07 15.19
CA ARG A 180 -1.18 29.15 16.62
C ARG A 180 -2.17 28.46 17.54
N HIS A 181 -3.35 28.11 17.03
CA HIS A 181 -4.52 27.71 17.84
C HIS A 181 -4.91 26.25 17.63
N LEU A 182 -4.37 25.59 16.61
CA LEU A 182 -4.64 24.19 16.34
C LEU A 182 -3.61 23.29 17.05
N PRO A 183 -4.05 22.25 17.77
CA PRO A 183 -3.14 21.33 18.42
C PRO A 183 -2.43 20.43 17.39
N ALA A 184 -1.15 20.13 17.64
CA ALA A 184 -0.36 19.21 16.81
C ALA A 184 -1.00 17.81 16.69
N GLY A 185 -1.79 17.38 17.67
CA GLY A 185 -2.53 16.11 17.64
C GLY A 185 -3.55 15.99 16.51
N LEU A 186 -3.93 17.08 15.84
CA LEU A 186 -4.80 17.06 14.66
C LEU A 186 -4.09 16.55 13.41
N GLN A 187 -2.76 16.54 13.39
CA GLN A 187 -2.01 16.09 12.23
C GLN A 187 -2.30 14.63 11.88
N VAL A 188 -2.36 14.35 10.59
CA VAL A 188 -2.53 13.00 10.04
C VAL A 188 -1.17 12.50 9.59
N ILE A 189 -0.73 11.38 10.17
CA ILE A 189 0.59 10.78 9.97
C ILE A 189 0.43 9.50 9.14
N GLY A 190 1.48 9.11 8.43
CA GLY A 190 1.54 7.81 7.75
C GLY A 190 0.79 7.75 6.42
N VAL A 191 0.44 8.91 5.87
CA VAL A 191 -0.11 9.03 4.51
C VAL A 191 1.05 9.36 3.58
N ARG A 192 1.67 8.32 3.00
CA ARG A 192 2.71 8.47 1.99
C ARG A 192 2.37 7.58 0.81
N VAL A 193 2.46 8.13 -0.40
CA VAL A 193 2.17 7.41 -1.64
C VAL A 193 3.05 6.15 -1.74
N ASP A 194 4.35 6.28 -1.49
CA ASP A 194 5.31 5.16 -1.55
C ASP A 194 4.96 4.03 -0.58
N THR A 195 4.42 4.37 0.60
CA THR A 195 4.02 3.36 1.59
C THR A 195 2.83 2.55 1.08
N PHE A 196 1.83 3.18 0.47
CA PHE A 196 0.70 2.47 -0.11
C PHE A 196 1.09 1.64 -1.34
N LEU A 197 1.98 2.15 -2.18
CA LEU A 197 2.48 1.40 -3.34
C LEU A 197 3.30 0.19 -2.88
N GLY A 198 4.16 0.35 -1.87
CA GLY A 198 4.88 -0.77 -1.26
C GLY A 198 3.95 -1.83 -0.68
N GLN A 199 2.89 -1.42 0.04
CA GLN A 199 1.86 -2.34 0.55
C GLN A 199 1.11 -3.05 -0.58
N PHE A 200 0.81 -2.36 -1.68
CA PHE A 200 0.18 -2.95 -2.84
C PHE A 200 1.09 -4.00 -3.49
N ASP A 201 2.36 -3.68 -3.71
CA ASP A 201 3.33 -4.59 -4.35
C ASP A 201 3.58 -5.84 -3.49
N GLU A 202 3.65 -5.68 -2.17
CA GLU A 202 3.77 -6.79 -1.22
C GLU A 202 2.52 -7.68 -1.20
N ALA A 203 1.33 -7.07 -1.16
CA ALA A 203 0.06 -7.81 -1.13
C ALA A 203 -0.27 -8.49 -2.46
N ILE A 204 0.16 -7.90 -3.57
CA ILE A 204 -0.16 -8.29 -4.94
C ILE A 204 1.12 -8.33 -5.77
N PRO A 205 1.89 -9.43 -5.68
CA PRO A 205 3.15 -9.54 -6.40
C PRO A 205 2.92 -9.70 -7.90
N ASP A 206 3.90 -9.27 -8.69
CA ASP A 206 3.93 -9.55 -10.13
C ASP A 206 4.06 -11.05 -10.40
N LEU A 207 3.44 -11.50 -11.50
CA LEU A 207 3.68 -12.83 -12.04
C LEU A 207 4.88 -12.79 -13.00
N PRO A 208 5.80 -13.77 -12.93
CA PRO A 208 6.85 -13.88 -13.94
C PRO A 208 6.23 -14.12 -15.31
N ALA A 209 6.82 -13.53 -16.35
CA ALA A 209 6.42 -13.81 -17.72
C ALA A 209 6.58 -15.31 -18.03
N LEU A 210 5.64 -15.86 -18.79
CA LEU A 210 5.72 -17.27 -19.21
C LEU A 210 7.01 -17.48 -20.04
N PRO A 211 7.69 -18.63 -19.89
CA PRO A 211 8.86 -18.95 -20.69
C PRO A 211 8.54 -18.89 -22.19
N ALA A 212 9.49 -18.46 -23.01
CA ALA A 212 9.31 -18.35 -24.47
C ALA A 212 8.88 -19.68 -25.13
N SER A 213 9.12 -20.83 -24.50
CA SER A 213 8.67 -22.15 -24.94
C SER A 213 7.14 -22.35 -24.86
N PHE A 214 6.42 -21.55 -24.06
CA PHE A 214 4.97 -21.55 -23.96
C PHE A 214 4.31 -20.48 -24.84
N VAL A 215 5.10 -19.59 -25.46
CA VAL A 215 4.59 -18.61 -26.41
C VAL A 215 4.19 -19.37 -27.67
N VAL A 216 2.93 -19.82 -27.70
CA VAL A 216 2.31 -20.30 -28.92
C VAL A 216 2.24 -19.09 -29.83
N ALA A 217 3.11 -19.06 -30.85
CA ALA A 217 3.05 -18.05 -31.89
C ALA A 217 1.58 -17.93 -32.32
N PRO A 218 0.99 -16.72 -32.34
CA PRO A 218 -0.41 -16.57 -32.73
C PRO A 218 -0.53 -17.32 -34.05
N SER A 219 -1.40 -18.34 -34.08
CA SER A 219 -1.60 -19.10 -35.30
C SER A 219 -2.13 -18.09 -36.30
N SER A 220 -1.22 -17.50 -37.09
CA SER A 220 -1.56 -16.71 -38.25
C SER A 220 -2.53 -17.61 -38.98
N GLY A 221 -3.79 -17.19 -39.07
CA GLY A 221 -4.85 -17.99 -39.66
C GLY A 221 -4.43 -18.36 -41.07
N ARG A 222 -3.71 -19.47 -41.22
CA ARG A 222 -3.47 -20.11 -42.50
C ARG A 222 -4.81 -20.74 -42.79
N VAL A 223 -5.70 -19.91 -43.34
CA VAL A 223 -6.90 -20.33 -44.05
C VAL A 223 -6.46 -21.50 -44.90
N SER A 224 -6.89 -22.70 -44.51
CA SER A 224 -6.44 -23.95 -45.11
C SER A 224 -6.59 -23.82 -46.63
N GLY A 225 -5.55 -24.16 -47.39
CA GLY A 225 -5.59 -24.10 -48.86
C GLY A 225 -6.82 -24.83 -49.44
N TRP A 226 -7.34 -25.79 -48.70
CA TRP A 226 -8.59 -26.49 -48.92
C TRP A 226 -9.84 -25.59 -48.98
N ARG A 227 -9.97 -24.57 -48.13
CA ARG A 227 -11.10 -23.61 -48.22
C ARG A 227 -11.02 -22.73 -49.47
N ARG A 228 -9.82 -22.39 -49.95
CA ARG A 228 -9.66 -21.65 -51.22
C ARG A 228 -9.95 -22.53 -52.43
N LEU A 229 -9.56 -23.81 -52.39
CA LEU A 229 -9.89 -24.79 -53.43
C LEU A 229 -11.39 -25.07 -53.52
N LEU A 230 -12.08 -25.20 -52.38
CA LEU A 230 -13.53 -25.40 -52.34
C LEU A 230 -14.31 -24.18 -52.88
N HIS A 231 -13.86 -22.96 -52.59
CA HIS A 231 -14.44 -21.75 -53.17
C HIS A 231 -14.11 -21.55 -54.65
N ALA A 232 -12.98 -22.07 -55.14
CA ALA A 232 -12.63 -22.01 -56.56
C ALA A 232 -13.43 -23.00 -57.41
N LEU A 233 -13.81 -24.15 -56.84
CA LEU A 233 -14.63 -25.17 -57.50
C LEU A 233 -16.12 -24.81 -57.54
N SER A 234 -16.60 -23.96 -56.62
CA SER A 234 -17.98 -23.47 -56.63
C SER A 234 -18.22 -22.27 -57.57
N ARG A 235 -17.19 -21.83 -58.31
CA ARG A 235 -17.24 -20.69 -59.24
C ARG A 235 -16.71 -21.06 -60.63
N ARG A 236 -17.14 -22.20 -61.16
CA ARG A 236 -17.11 -22.41 -62.62
C ARG A 236 -18.55 -22.47 -63.14
N PRO A 237 -18.89 -21.70 -64.18
CA PRO A 237 -20.22 -21.68 -64.80
C PRO A 237 -20.56 -23.01 -65.46
#